data_AF-A0A2M8F3C5-F1
#
_entry.id   AF-A0A2M8F3C5-F1
#
_cell.length_a   1.000
_cell.length_b   1.000
_cell.length_c   1.000
_cell.angle_alpha   90.00
_cell.angle_beta   90.00
_cell.angle_gamma   90.00
#
_symmetry.space_group_name_H-M   'P 1'
#
loop_
_entity.id
_entity.type
_entity.pdbx_description
1 polymer ?
#
loop_
_entity_poly.entity_id
_entity_poly.type
_entity_poly.pdbx_seq_one_letter_code
_entity_poly.pdbx_strand_id
1 'polypeptide(L)'
;MRVIKLEPKKFSDSIFSMKGISKKTVEEHLKLYQGYVNKYNEIQEKLSALKDDDYAKANQVFSNIRELKVELSFAWGGVVNHEIYFSHLGGKGGKPAGKLLKQIKKDFSSFENYKKDLKATGISARGWVFTGWN
;
A
#
# COMPACT_ATOMS: atom_id res chain seq x y z
N MET A 1 20.95 -13.68 3.38
CA MET A 1 20.31 -12.40 3.79
C MET A 1 19.39 -12.69 4.98
N ARG A 2 19.25 -11.78 5.97
CA ARG A 2 18.34 -11.99 7.12
C ARG A 2 16.89 -11.92 6.64
N VAL A 3 16.09 -12.96 6.93
CA VAL A 3 14.64 -12.96 6.69
C VAL A 3 13.95 -12.12 7.76
N ILE A 4 13.25 -11.07 7.34
CA ILE A 4 12.34 -10.31 8.21
C ILE A 4 10.93 -10.70 7.80
N LYS A 5 10.25 -11.45 8.67
CA LYS A 5 8.84 -11.76 8.52
C LYS A 5 7.99 -10.62 9.08
N LEU A 6 6.84 -10.42 8.47
CA LEU A 6 5.83 -9.47 8.88
C LEU A 6 4.66 -10.20 9.49
N GLU A 7 4.06 -9.56 10.48
CA GLU A 7 2.73 -9.89 10.97
C GLU A 7 1.74 -8.82 10.51
N PRO A 8 0.50 -9.18 10.16
CA PRO A 8 -0.53 -8.24 9.78
C PRO A 8 -0.78 -7.23 10.90
N LYS A 9 -0.83 -5.94 10.54
CA LYS A 9 -1.21 -4.88 11.46
C LYS A 9 -2.67 -5.02 11.85
N LYS A 10 -2.95 -4.68 13.12
CA LYS A 10 -4.31 -4.47 13.61
C LYS A 10 -4.72 -3.03 13.35
N PHE A 11 -5.95 -2.83 12.89
CA PHE A 11 -6.51 -1.51 12.60
C PHE A 11 -7.66 -1.21 13.57
N SER A 12 -8.06 0.06 13.65
CA SER A 12 -9.17 0.49 14.51
C SER A 12 -10.49 -0.14 14.08
N ASP A 13 -11.31 -0.59 15.03
CA ASP A 13 -12.66 -1.14 14.74
C ASP A 13 -13.59 -0.15 14.02
N SER A 14 -13.29 1.15 14.10
CA SER A 14 -14.03 2.19 13.39
C SER A 14 -14.08 2.01 11.87
N ILE A 15 -13.14 1.26 11.28
CA ILE A 15 -13.18 0.94 9.86
C ILE A 15 -14.39 0.07 9.48
N PHE A 16 -14.98 -0.69 10.41
CA PHE A 16 -16.13 -1.55 10.13
C PHE A 16 -17.48 -0.82 10.16
N SER A 17 -17.52 0.43 10.65
CA SER A 17 -18.74 1.24 10.81
C SER A 17 -18.76 2.50 9.93
N MET A 18 -18.02 2.48 8.82
CA MET A 18 -17.90 3.65 7.94
C MET A 18 -19.15 3.89 7.08
N LYS A 19 -19.41 5.17 6.78
CA LYS A 19 -20.41 5.55 5.78
C LYS A 19 -19.80 5.43 4.38
N GLY A 20 -20.44 4.66 3.50
CA GLY A 20 -20.05 4.51 2.08
C GLY A 20 -19.15 3.32 1.77
N ILE A 21 -18.62 2.61 2.77
CA ILE A 21 -17.89 1.35 2.61
C ILE A 21 -18.53 0.33 3.56
N SER A 22 -19.04 -0.78 3.02
CA SER A 22 -19.73 -1.78 3.84
C SER A 22 -18.76 -2.56 4.72
N LYS A 23 -19.24 -3.05 5.87
CA LYS A 23 -18.48 -3.97 6.73
C LYS A 23 -17.92 -5.16 5.96
N LYS A 24 -18.75 -5.80 5.11
CA LYS A 24 -18.33 -6.94 4.27
C LYS A 24 -17.18 -6.56 3.33
N THR A 25 -17.23 -5.38 2.72
CA THR A 25 -16.14 -4.89 1.86
C THR A 25 -14.83 -4.77 2.65
N VAL A 26 -14.88 -4.26 3.88
CA VAL A 26 -13.70 -4.12 4.74
C VAL A 26 -13.14 -5.50 5.13
N GLU A 27 -14.00 -6.44 5.51
CA GLU A 27 -13.59 -7.81 5.88
C GLU A 27 -12.89 -8.53 4.71
N GLU A 28 -13.46 -8.49 3.51
CA GLU A 28 -12.83 -9.08 2.33
C GLU A 28 -11.52 -8.38 1.95
N HIS A 29 -11.47 -7.05 2.10
CA HIS A 29 -10.26 -6.28 1.80
C HIS A 29 -9.12 -6.55 2.80
N LEU A 30 -9.44 -6.82 4.07
CA LEU A 30 -8.46 -7.28 5.06
C LEU A 30 -7.92 -8.69 4.76
N LYS A 31 -8.73 -9.58 4.16
CA LYS A 31 -8.24 -10.89 3.68
C LYS A 31 -7.25 -10.73 2.52
N LEU A 32 -7.50 -9.80 1.61
CA LEU A 32 -6.54 -9.47 0.54
C LEU A 32 -5.22 -8.94 1.13
N TYR A 33 -5.29 -8.01 2.09
CA TYR A 33 -4.13 -7.53 2.84
C TYR A 33 -3.34 -8.67 3.49
N GLN A 34 -4.01 -9.59 4.19
CA GLN A 34 -3.39 -10.78 4.76
C GLN A 34 -2.67 -11.62 3.70
N GLY A 35 -3.28 -11.77 2.51
CA GLY A 35 -2.66 -12.45 1.38
C GLY A 35 -1.33 -11.83 0.96
N TYR A 36 -1.25 -10.50 0.89
CA TYR A 36 0.00 -9.79 0.58
C TYR A 36 1.08 -10.00 1.66
N VAL A 37 0.72 -9.96 2.94
CA VAL A 37 1.65 -10.24 4.05
C VAL A 37 2.20 -11.66 3.95
N ASN A 38 1.33 -12.64 3.70
CA ASN A 38 1.74 -14.04 3.56
C ASN A 38 2.69 -14.23 2.38
N LYS A 39 2.38 -13.62 1.22
CA LYS A 39 3.23 -13.72 0.02
C LYS A 39 4.56 -12.99 0.18
N TYR A 40 4.58 -11.83 0.83
CA TYR A 40 5.83 -11.18 1.19
C TYR A 40 6.72 -12.11 2.01
N ASN A 41 6.17 -12.74 3.07
CA ASN A 41 6.94 -13.65 3.92
C ASN A 41 7.47 -14.86 3.14
N GLU A 42 6.63 -15.49 2.30
CA GLU A 42 7.04 -16.61 1.43
C GLU A 42 8.19 -16.22 0.49
N ILE A 43 8.09 -15.04 -0.14
CA ILE A 43 9.12 -14.55 -1.06
C ILE A 43 10.44 -14.27 -0.32
N GLN A 44 10.37 -13.70 0.89
CA GLN A 44 11.56 -13.43 1.69
C GLN A 44 12.30 -14.72 2.10
N GLU A 45 11.57 -15.79 2.42
CA GLU A 45 12.15 -17.11 2.65
C GLU A 45 12.84 -17.64 1.39
N LYS A 46 12.16 -17.59 0.24
CA LYS A 46 12.73 -18.02 -1.05
C LYS A 46 13.98 -17.24 -1.45
N LEU A 47 13.97 -15.91 -1.26
CA LEU A 47 15.13 -15.05 -1.50
C LEU A 47 16.30 -15.42 -0.58
N SER A 48 16.03 -15.79 0.67
CA SER A 48 17.09 -16.20 1.60
C SER A 48 17.71 -17.56 1.28
N ALA A 49 16.98 -18.40 0.55
CA ALA A 49 17.42 -19.73 0.13
C ALA A 49 18.18 -19.75 -1.20
N LEU A 50 18.26 -18.61 -1.92
CA LEU A 50 19.04 -18.50 -3.16
C LEU A 50 20.53 -18.75 -2.90
N LYS A 51 21.18 -19.43 -3.84
CA LYS A 51 22.62 -19.75 -3.83
C LYS A 51 23.36 -18.90 -4.85
N ASP A 52 24.69 -18.86 -4.78
CA ASP A 52 25.53 -18.06 -5.70
C ASP A 52 25.25 -18.36 -7.19
N ASP A 53 24.93 -19.60 -7.53
CA ASP A 53 24.54 -20.01 -8.90
C ASP A 53 23.23 -19.34 -9.37
N ASP A 54 22.25 -19.10 -8.48
CA ASP A 54 21.03 -18.35 -8.83
C ASP A 54 21.35 -16.89 -9.18
N TYR A 55 22.33 -16.29 -8.48
CA TYR A 55 22.80 -14.93 -8.76
C TYR A 55 23.62 -14.87 -10.05
N ALA A 56 24.46 -15.88 -10.32
CA ALA A 56 25.23 -15.96 -11.56
C ALA A 56 24.34 -16.10 -12.81
N LYS A 57 23.14 -16.68 -12.66
CA LYS A 57 22.13 -16.83 -13.72
C LYS A 57 21.22 -15.61 -13.89
N ALA A 58 21.41 -14.54 -13.10
CA ALA A 58 20.60 -13.34 -13.20
C ALA A 58 20.63 -12.75 -14.61
N ASN A 59 19.45 -12.49 -15.17
CA ASN A 59 19.31 -11.85 -16.47
C ASN A 59 17.93 -11.18 -16.60
N GLN A 60 17.77 -10.37 -17.65
CA GLN A 60 16.58 -9.54 -17.88
C GLN A 60 15.33 -10.32 -18.34
N VAL A 61 15.50 -11.54 -18.88
CA VAL A 61 14.40 -12.34 -19.45
C VAL A 61 13.76 -13.20 -18.38
N PHE A 62 14.54 -14.08 -17.75
CA PHE A 62 14.08 -14.98 -16.71
C PHE A 62 15.23 -15.42 -15.81
N SER A 63 15.06 -15.24 -14.51
CA SER A 63 15.91 -15.87 -13.48
C SER A 63 15.13 -15.94 -12.17
N ASN A 64 15.47 -16.89 -11.29
CA ASN A 64 14.80 -17.03 -10.00
C ASN A 64 14.81 -15.72 -9.19
N ILE A 65 15.96 -15.03 -9.16
CA ILE A 65 16.08 -13.76 -8.46
C ILE A 65 15.22 -12.66 -9.10
N ARG A 66 15.14 -12.59 -10.43
CA ARG A 66 14.28 -11.61 -11.14
C ARG A 66 12.83 -11.81 -10.74
N GLU A 67 12.30 -13.02 -10.88
CA GLU A 67 10.90 -13.33 -10.56
C GLU A 67 10.61 -13.00 -9.09
N LEU A 68 11.46 -13.45 -8.17
CA LEU A 68 11.27 -13.16 -6.75
C LEU A 68 11.31 -11.65 -6.44
N LYS A 69 12.16 -10.86 -7.10
CA LYS A 69 12.23 -9.40 -6.86
C LYS A 69 11.06 -8.64 -7.47
N VAL A 70 10.55 -9.07 -8.63
CA VAL A 70 9.32 -8.53 -9.23
C VAL A 70 8.13 -8.80 -8.30
N GLU A 71 7.96 -10.05 -7.88
CA GLU A 71 6.87 -10.43 -6.98
C GLU A 71 7.02 -9.80 -5.59
N LEU A 72 8.25 -9.64 -5.09
CA LEU A 72 8.50 -8.93 -3.84
C LEU A 72 7.98 -7.50 -3.92
N SER A 73 8.24 -6.80 -5.03
CA SER A 73 7.81 -5.41 -5.23
C SER A 73 6.28 -5.31 -5.22
N PHE A 74 5.60 -6.27 -5.84
CA PHE A 74 4.15 -6.33 -5.85
C PHE A 74 3.55 -6.66 -4.47
N ALA A 75 4.06 -7.70 -3.81
CA ALA A 75 3.61 -8.10 -2.48
C ALA A 75 3.86 -7.01 -1.44
N TRP A 76 5.06 -6.41 -1.46
CA TRP A 76 5.43 -5.33 -0.54
C TRP A 76 4.61 -4.06 -0.79
N GLY A 77 4.39 -3.68 -2.05
CA GLY A 77 3.49 -2.59 -2.41
C GLY A 77 2.06 -2.85 -1.91
N GLY A 78 1.58 -4.10 -2.03
CA GLY A 78 0.32 -4.53 -1.45
C GLY A 78 0.25 -4.31 0.06
N VAL A 79 1.27 -4.75 0.81
CA VAL A 79 1.35 -4.53 2.27
C VAL A 79 1.31 -3.05 2.60
N VAL A 80 2.23 -2.25 2.07
CA VAL A 80 2.37 -0.83 2.41
C VAL A 80 1.12 -0.04 2.06
N ASN A 81 0.55 -0.27 0.87
CA ASN A 81 -0.62 0.48 0.42
C ASN A 81 -1.86 0.19 1.29
N HIS A 82 -2.09 -1.07 1.65
CA HIS A 82 -3.22 -1.43 2.51
C HIS A 82 -3.03 -0.93 3.95
N GLU A 83 -1.81 -0.99 4.48
CA GLU A 83 -1.52 -0.43 5.80
C GLU A 83 -1.77 1.08 5.84
N ILE A 84 -1.31 1.83 4.83
CA ILE A 84 -1.62 3.25 4.68
C ILE A 84 -3.14 3.41 4.57
N TYR A 85 -3.81 2.71 3.67
CA TYR A 85 -5.24 2.83 3.46
C TYR A 85 -6.05 2.67 4.75
N PHE A 86 -5.90 1.56 5.47
CA PHE A 86 -6.66 1.31 6.69
C PHE A 86 -6.26 2.22 7.86
N SER A 87 -5.03 2.73 7.91
CA SER A 87 -4.60 3.67 8.97
C SER A 87 -5.27 5.04 8.89
N HIS A 88 -5.76 5.46 7.71
CA HIS A 88 -6.40 6.78 7.52
C HIS A 88 -7.94 6.72 7.54
N LEU A 89 -8.52 5.53 7.69
CA LEU A 89 -9.96 5.30 7.67
C LEU A 89 -10.60 5.29 9.08
N GLY A 90 -11.94 5.33 9.12
CA GLY A 90 -12.71 5.20 10.37
C GLY A 90 -12.99 6.51 11.14
N GLY A 91 -12.42 7.63 10.72
CA GLY A 91 -12.71 8.95 11.30
C GLY A 91 -13.97 9.64 10.76
N LYS A 92 -14.26 10.84 11.28
CA LYS A 92 -15.34 11.71 10.78
C LYS A 92 -15.02 12.40 9.44
N GLY A 93 -13.79 12.24 8.95
CA GLY A 93 -13.25 12.97 7.79
C GLY A 93 -13.20 14.49 8.03
N GLY A 94 -13.13 15.25 6.94
CA GLY A 94 -13.20 16.70 6.97
C GLY A 94 -11.94 17.40 6.43
N LYS A 95 -11.93 18.72 6.55
CA LYS A 95 -10.81 19.56 6.10
C LYS A 95 -9.67 19.46 7.12
N PRO A 96 -8.41 19.23 6.68
CA PRO A 96 -7.28 19.21 7.58
C PRO A 96 -7.02 20.61 8.16
N ALA A 97 -6.26 20.67 9.25
CA ALA A 97 -5.85 21.91 9.89
C ALA A 97 -4.31 22.04 9.94
N GLY A 98 -3.82 23.18 10.42
CA GLY A 98 -2.40 23.38 10.72
C GLY A 98 -1.48 23.31 9.49
N LYS A 99 -0.31 22.68 9.67
CA LYS A 99 0.75 22.61 8.66
C LYS A 99 0.28 21.95 7.36
N LEU A 100 -0.51 20.88 7.45
CA LEU A 100 -1.03 20.17 6.28
C LEU A 100 -1.93 21.07 5.42
N LEU A 101 -2.86 21.80 6.03
CA LEU A 101 -3.73 22.71 5.28
C LEU A 101 -2.94 23.87 4.63
N LYS A 102 -1.95 24.42 5.35
CA LYS A 102 -1.06 25.45 4.80
C LYS A 102 -0.32 24.92 3.57
N GLN A 103 0.17 23.69 3.64
CA GLN A 103 0.90 23.07 2.56
C GLN A 103 0.01 22.77 1.35
N ILE A 104 -1.17 22.19 1.57
CA ILE A 104 -2.17 21.99 0.51
C ILE A 104 -2.52 23.31 -0.20
N LYS A 105 -2.69 24.40 0.55
CA LYS A 105 -2.97 25.72 -0.05
C LYS A 105 -1.79 26.25 -0.86
N LYS A 106 -0.55 26.00 -0.44
CA LYS A 106 0.65 26.40 -1.18
C LYS A 106 0.75 25.66 -2.52
N ASP A 107 0.49 24.35 -2.53
CA ASP A 107 0.72 23.53 -3.73
C ASP A 107 -0.49 23.48 -4.67
N PHE A 108 -1.71 23.53 -4.14
CA PHE A 108 -2.96 23.39 -4.91
C PHE A 108 -3.80 24.66 -4.94
N SER A 109 -3.31 25.78 -4.39
CA SER A 109 -4.02 27.06 -4.19
C SER A 109 -5.20 27.02 -3.20
N SER A 110 -5.92 25.91 -3.09
CA SER A 110 -7.01 25.74 -2.13
C SER A 110 -7.26 24.26 -1.79
N PHE A 111 -7.93 24.01 -0.66
CA PHE A 111 -8.33 22.64 -0.29
C PHE A 111 -9.35 22.04 -1.28
N GLU A 112 -10.23 22.87 -1.85
CA GLU A 112 -11.21 22.39 -2.83
C GLU A 112 -10.55 22.00 -4.15
N ASN A 113 -9.53 22.74 -4.60
CA ASN A 113 -8.73 22.38 -5.77
C ASN A 113 -7.99 21.07 -5.54
N TYR A 114 -7.36 20.90 -4.38
CA TYR A 114 -6.73 19.64 -3.99
C TYR A 114 -7.72 18.47 -4.00
N LYS A 115 -8.90 18.64 -3.39
CA LYS A 115 -9.93 17.60 -3.35
C LYS A 115 -10.45 17.25 -4.74
N LYS A 116 -10.66 18.27 -5.60
CA LYS A 116 -11.08 18.09 -6.99
C LYS A 116 -10.03 17.31 -7.78
N ASP A 117 -8.76 17.71 -7.66
CA ASP A 117 -7.63 17.06 -8.32
C ASP A 117 -7.47 15.61 -7.87
N LEU A 118 -7.37 15.37 -6.56
CA LEU A 118 -7.20 14.03 -5.99
C LEU A 118 -8.34 13.09 -6.40
N LYS A 119 -9.58 13.58 -6.38
CA LYS A 119 -10.75 12.79 -6.80
C LYS A 119 -10.71 12.46 -8.29
N ALA A 120 -10.40 13.43 -9.14
CA ALA A 120 -10.32 13.21 -10.58
C ALA A 120 -9.22 12.20 -10.91
N THR A 121 -8.02 12.38 -10.34
CA THR A 121 -6.90 11.44 -10.47
C THR A 121 -7.31 10.04 -10.00
N GLY A 122 -8.00 9.92 -8.86
CA GLY A 122 -8.53 8.66 -8.33
C GLY A 122 -9.47 7.93 -9.29
N ILE A 123 -10.37 8.67 -9.94
CA ILE A 123 -11.31 8.11 -10.91
C ILE A 123 -10.59 7.68 -12.20
N SER A 124 -9.56 8.42 -12.61
CA SER A 124 -8.79 8.12 -13.83
C SER A 124 -7.74 7.02 -13.66
N ALA A 125 -7.35 6.69 -12.44
CA ALA A 125 -6.30 5.72 -12.16
C ALA A 125 -6.78 4.27 -12.28
N ARG A 126 -5.89 3.39 -12.74
CA ARG A 126 -5.97 1.95 -12.50
C ARG A 126 -5.03 1.63 -11.33
N GLY A 127 -5.59 1.50 -10.13
CA GLY A 127 -4.81 1.23 -8.91
C GLY A 127 -4.98 2.29 -7.84
N TRP A 128 -3.87 2.80 -7.32
CA TRP A 128 -3.84 3.72 -6.18
C TRP A 128 -3.53 5.16 -6.59
N VAL A 129 -4.00 6.11 -5.80
CA VAL A 129 -3.61 7.52 -5.89
C VAL A 129 -3.06 7.98 -4.56
N PHE A 130 -1.94 8.69 -4.61
CA PHE A 130 -1.22 9.17 -3.44
C PHE A 130 -1.17 10.69 -3.45
N THR A 131 -1.34 11.28 -2.26
CA THR A 131 -0.86 12.63 -1.98
C THR A 131 0.49 12.49 -1.30
N GLY A 132 1.56 12.81 -2.03
CA GLY A 132 2.94 12.75 -1.55
C GLY A 132 3.51 14.13 -1.23
N TRP A 133 4.60 14.14 -0.47
CA TRP A 133 5.41 15.32 -0.17
C TRP A 133 6.85 15.05 -0.59
N ASN A 134 7.53 16.04 -1.18
CA ASN A 134 8.96 16.00 -1.51
C ASN A 134 9.78 16.63 -0.38
#